data_AF-A0A560FHV0-F1
#
_entry.id   AF-A0A560FHV0-F1
#
_cell.length_a   1.000
_cell.length_b   1.000
_cell.length_c   1.000
_cell.angle_alpha   90.00
_cell.angle_beta   90.00
_cell.angle_gamma   90.00
#
_symmetry.space_group_name_H-M   'P 1'
#
loop_
_entity.id
_entity.type
_entity.pdbx_description
1 polymer ?
#
loop_
_entity_poly.entity_id
_entity_poly.type
_entity_poly.pdbx_seq_one_letter_code
_entity_poly.pdbx_strand_id
1 'polypeptide(L)' 'MSTLKDILNGLKTTIELNSKVVSVSTAVPELTKDMRDLDRRQVRVETIIEIARPDGAALRIAKPASGTE' A
#
# COMPACT_ATOMS: atom_id res chain seq x y z
N MET A 1 18.10 2.22 -40.17
CA MET A 1 18.41 1.83 -38.77
C MET A 1 18.61 0.32 -38.76
N SER A 2 19.67 -0.18 -38.12
CA SER A 2 20.00 -1.60 -38.17
C SER A 2 19.05 -2.39 -37.28
N THR A 3 18.35 -3.37 -37.86
CA THR A 3 17.41 -4.29 -37.19
C THR A 3 18.02 -4.96 -35.95
N LEU A 4 19.34 -5.20 -35.97
CA LEU A 4 20.07 -5.78 -34.85
C LEU A 4 20.12 -4.83 -33.63
N LYS A 5 20.26 -3.52 -33.88
CA LYS A 5 20.30 -2.49 -32.83
C LYS A 5 18.95 -2.36 -32.13
N ASP A 6 17.87 -2.48 -32.89
CA ASP A 6 16.51 -2.41 -32.36
C ASP A 6 16.17 -3.64 -31.49
N ILE A 7 16.62 -4.83 -31.90
CA ILE A 7 16.50 -6.07 -31.11
C ILE A 7 17.26 -5.96 -29.78
N LEU A 8 18.52 -5.49 -29.81
CA LEU A 8 19.33 -5.33 -28.60
C LEU A 8 18.73 -4.32 -27.62
N ASN A 9 18.17 -3.22 -28.14
CA ASN A 9 17.48 -2.23 -27.32
C ASN A 9 16.22 -2.82 -26.68
N GLY A 10 15.40 -3.57 -27.43
CA GLY A 10 14.21 -4.23 -26.89
C GLY A 10 14.55 -5.24 -25.80
N LEU A 11 15.62 -6.00 -25.96
CA LEU A 11 16.11 -6.95 -24.97
C LEU A 11 16.54 -6.25 -23.68
N LYS A 12 17.29 -5.14 -23.79
CA LYS A 12 17.68 -4.32 -22.65
C LYS A 12 16.46 -3.79 -21.89
N THR A 13 15.50 -3.21 -22.61
CA THR A 13 14.26 -2.69 -22.00
C THR A 13 13.49 -3.80 -21.29
N THR A 14 13.41 -5.00 -21.88
CA THR A 14 12.71 -6.14 -21.28
C THR A 14 13.35 -6.58 -19.97
N ILE A 15 14.69 -6.61 -19.92
CA ILE A 15 15.45 -6.95 -18.70
C ILE A 15 15.21 -5.90 -17.60
N GLU A 16 15.27 -4.61 -17.95
CA GLU A 16 15.01 -3.52 -17.01
C GLU A 16 13.57 -3.58 -16.47
N LEU A 17 12.60 -3.90 -17.34
CA LEU A 17 11.20 -4.02 -16.96
C LEU A 17 10.97 -5.20 -16.02
N ASN A 18 11.59 -6.36 -16.32
CA ASN A 18 11.54 -7.53 -15.45
C ASN A 18 12.13 -7.23 -14.06
N SER A 19 13.26 -6.54 -13.99
CA SER A 19 13.87 -6.15 -12.71
C SER A 19 12.93 -5.26 -11.87
N LYS A 20 12.26 -4.29 -12.50
CA LYS A 20 11.27 -3.44 -11.83
C LYS A 20 10.04 -4.22 -11.38
N VAL A 21 9.53 -5.14 -12.21
CA VAL A 21 8.40 -6.01 -11.85
C VAL A 21 8.74 -6.87 -10.64
N VAL A 22 9.93 -7.46 -10.59
CA VAL A 22 10.39 -8.25 -9.43
C VAL A 22 10.51 -7.41 -8.16
N SER A 23 11.00 -6.16 -8.28
CA SER A 23 11.04 -5.24 -7.14
C SER A 23 9.64 -4.93 -6.61
N VAL A 24 8.68 -4.65 -7.50
CA VAL A 24 7.28 -4.40 -7.11
C VAL A 24 6.64 -5.64 -6.51
N SER A 25 6.85 -6.82 -7.10
CA SER A 25 6.28 -8.06 -6.58
C SER A 25 6.80 -8.44 -5.20
N THR A 26 7.99 -7.94 -4.83
CA THR A 26 8.56 -8.11 -3.48
C THR A 26 8.04 -7.06 -2.50
N ALA A 27 7.82 -5.82 -2.95
CA ALA A 27 7.36 -4.72 -2.09
C ALA A 27 5.87 -4.81 -1.73
N VAL A 28 5.02 -5.27 -2.65
CA VAL A 28 3.56 -5.35 -2.45
C VAL A 28 3.15 -6.27 -1.28
N PRO A 29 3.76 -7.46 -1.09
CA PRO A 29 3.49 -8.30 0.08
C PRO A 29 3.83 -7.64 1.42
N GLU A 30 4.97 -6.95 1.51
CA GLU A 30 5.36 -6.24 2.73
C GLU A 30 4.38 -5.10 3.03
N LEU A 31 3.99 -4.32 2.02
CA LEU A 31 2.95 -3.30 2.18
C LEU A 31 1.63 -3.90 2.67
N THR A 32 1.25 -5.07 2.14
CA THR A 32 0.02 -5.78 2.56
C THR A 32 0.10 -6.21 4.03
N LYS A 33 1.27 -6.64 4.48
CA LYS A 33 1.53 -7.00 5.88
C LYS A 33 1.44 -5.78 6.79
N ASP A 34 2.06 -4.67 6.40
CA ASP A 34 2.01 -3.41 7.15
C ASP A 34 0.58 -2.88 7.29
N MET A 35 -0.23 -2.97 6.22
CA MET A 35 -1.65 -2.59 6.28
C MET A 35 -2.44 -3.45 7.27
N ARG A 36 -2.19 -4.76 7.33
CA ARG A 36 -2.84 -5.66 8.31
C ARG A 36 -2.40 -5.35 9.74
N ASP A 37 -1.15 -4.96 9.94
CA ASP A 37 -0.65 -4.53 11.25
C ASP A 37 -1.26 -3.21 11.70
N LEU A 38 -1.43 -2.26 10.80
CA LEU A 38 -2.11 -1.00 11.07
C LEU A 38 -3.58 -1.21 11.43
N ASP A 39 -4.30 -2.06 10.69
CA ASP A 39 -5.69 -2.41 10.99
C ASP A 39 -5.82 -3.01 12.40
N ARG A 40 -4.96 -3.97 12.77
CA ARG A 40 -4.92 -4.53 14.13
C ARG A 40 -4.65 -3.47 15.20
N ARG A 41 -3.74 -2.53 14.93
CA ARG A 41 -3.43 -1.44 15.86
C ARG A 41 -4.59 -0.47 16.01
N GLN A 42 -5.28 -0.16 14.91
CA GLN A 42 -6.47 0.68 14.91
C GLN A 42 -7.55 0.07 15.79
N VAL A 43 -7.91 -1.20 15.57
CA VAL A 43 -8.91 -1.91 16.39
C VAL A 43 -8.53 -1.85 17.88
N ARG A 44 -7.26 -2.09 18.21
CA ARG A 44 -6.81 -2.02 19.62
C ARG A 44 -6.97 -0.62 20.22
N VAL A 45 -6.70 0.44 19.45
CA VAL A 45 -6.89 1.82 19.90
C VAL A 45 -8.38 2.11 20.08
N GLU A 46 -9.23 1.69 19.15
CA GLU A 46 -10.69 1.83 19.26
C GLU A 46 -11.20 1.13 20.53
N THR A 47 -10.78 -0.10 20.80
CA THR A 47 -11.15 -0.84 22.02
C THR A 47 -10.69 -0.15 23.30
N ILE A 48 -9.46 0.38 23.36
CA ILE A 48 -8.98 1.12 24.53
C ILE A 48 -9.87 2.34 24.79
N ILE A 49 -10.26 3.04 23.74
CA ILE A 49 -11.13 4.22 23.85
C ILE A 49 -12.53 3.82 24.31
N GLU A 50 -13.11 2.75 23.76
CA GLU A 50 -14.42 2.22 24.18
C GLU A 50 -14.43 1.84 25.66
N ILE A 51 -13.35 1.22 26.17
CA ILE A 51 -13.24 0.86 27.59
C ILE A 51 -13.03 2.10 28.46
N ALA A 52 -12.21 3.05 28.01
CA ALA A 52 -11.86 4.24 28.79
C ALA A 52 -13.02 5.25 28.85
N ARG A 53 -13.94 5.24 27.87
CA ARG A 53 -15.02 6.21 27.77
C ARG A 53 -16.36 5.57 28.22
N PRO A 54 -16.94 6.02 29.34
CA PRO A 54 -18.17 5.43 29.89
C PRO A 54 -19.43 5.72 29.07
N ASP A 55 -19.34 6.56 28.04
CA ASP A 55 -20.42 6.86 27.09
C ASP A 55 -20.53 5.84 25.94
N GLY A 56 -19.61 4.86 25.85
CA GLY A 56 -19.64 3.80 24.84
C GLY A 56 -19.31 4.28 23.42
N ALA A 57 -18.68 5.44 23.25
CA ALA A 57 -18.36 5.97 21.93
C ALA A 57 -17.10 5.31 21.32
N ALA A 58 -17.27 4.57 20.24
CA ALA A 58 -16.16 4.07 19.41
C ALA A 58 -15.51 5.23 18.63
N LEU A 59 -14.18 5.32 18.62
CA LEU A 59 -13.45 6.30 17.82
C LEU A 59 -13.49 5.90 16.34
N ARG A 60 -14.60 6.16 15.66
CA ARG A 60 -14.64 6.09 14.20
C ARG A 60 -13.77 7.22 13.66
N ILE A 61 -12.57 6.90 13.19
CA ILE A 61 -11.73 7.86 12.47
C ILE A 61 -12.58 8.30 11.27
N ALA A 62 -13.16 9.50 11.36
CA ALA A 62 -14.06 10.02 10.37
C ALA A 62 -13.37 9.97 9.00
N LYS A 63 -14.07 9.45 7.99
CA LYS A 63 -13.65 9.59 6.59
C LYS A 63 -13.35 11.08 6.39
N PRO A 64 -12.15 11.47 5.92
CA PRO A 64 -11.84 12.88 5.71
C PRO A 64 -12.95 13.43 4.83
N ALA A 65 -13.59 14.52 5.30
CA ALA A 65 -14.66 15.17 4.57
C ALA A 65 -14.13 15.44 3.16
N SER A 66 -14.60 14.66 2.19
CA SER A 66 -14.38 14.96 0.79
C SER A 66 -14.99 16.34 0.59
N GLY A 67 -14.13 17.30 0.27
CA GLY A 67 -14.45 18.71 0.21
C GLY A 67 -15.81 18.96 -0.43
N THR A 68 -16.64 19.68 0.31
CA THR A 68 -17.76 20.42 -0.25
C THR A 68 -17.47 21.88 0.06
N GLU A 69 -17.44 22.64 -1.03
CA GLU A 69 -17.33 24.11 -1.16
C GLU A 69 -15.92 24.72 -1.14
#